data_AF-A0A3D4QWC5-F1
#
_entry.id   AF-A0A3D4QWC5-F1
#
_cell.length_a   1.000
_cell.length_b   1.000
_cell.length_c   1.000
_cell.angle_alpha   90.00
_cell.angle_beta   90.00
_cell.angle_gamma   90.00
#
_symmetry.space_group_name_H-M   'P 1'
#
loop_
_entity.id
_entity.type
_entity.pdbx_description
1 polymer ?
#
loop_
_entity_poly.entity_id
_entity_poly.type
_entity_poly.pdbx_seq_one_letter_code
_entity_poly.pdbx_strand_id
1 'polypeptide(L)'
;PYVILSILPKLKQMNKHLYEAALDLGATPVEAFWKVILPEIMSGVITGFLLAFTLSLDDFVISFFTTGSGVNNLSIVIYGMARRGISPKINALSTLMFVSVLLLLIIVNFRMSKDNSERRTKIERNKENNRYLFNPGRDI
;
A
#
# COMPACT_ATOMS: atom_id res chain seq x y z
N PRO A 1 -5.09 -1.52 -9.24
CA PRO A 1 -6.13 -1.18 -8.24
C PRO A 1 -5.60 -0.59 -6.90
N TYR A 2 -4.52 -1.13 -6.32
CA TYR A 2 -4.02 -0.71 -5.00
C TYR A 2 -3.53 0.73 -4.91
N VAL A 3 -2.86 1.22 -5.94
CA VAL A 3 -2.38 2.61 -6.03
C VAL A 3 -3.53 3.62 -5.92
N ILE A 4 -4.65 3.33 -6.57
CA ILE A 4 -5.87 4.15 -6.53
C ILE A 4 -6.44 4.20 -5.10
N LEU A 5 -6.46 3.06 -4.39
CA LEU A 5 -6.94 2.97 -3.00
C LEU A 5 -6.06 3.75 -2.00
N SER A 6 -4.77 3.90 -2.30
CA SER A 6 -3.85 4.67 -1.45
C SER A 6 -3.87 6.18 -1.74
N ILE A 7 -4.15 6.60 -2.98
CA ILE A 7 -4.14 8.01 -3.38
C ILE A 7 -5.52 8.68 -3.21
N LEU A 8 -6.62 7.95 -3.42
CA LEU A 8 -8.00 8.47 -3.28
C LEU A 8 -8.29 9.13 -1.92
N PRO A 9 -7.89 8.56 -0.76
CA PRO A 9 -8.14 9.18 0.54
C PRO A 9 -7.41 10.52 0.70
N LYS A 10 -6.18 10.61 0.18
CA LYS A 10 -5.35 11.82 0.16
C LYS A 10 -5.94 12.90 -0.75
N LEU A 11 -6.40 12.53 -1.94
CA LEU A 11 -7.13 13.43 -2.85
C LEU A 11 -8.45 13.92 -2.26
N LYS A 12 -9.18 13.05 -1.55
CA LYS A 12 -10.47 13.39 -0.93
C LYS A 12 -10.32 14.27 0.32
N GLN A 13 -9.14 14.28 0.95
CA GLN A 13 -8.78 15.19 2.05
C GLN A 13 -8.29 16.57 1.55
N MET A 14 -8.04 16.72 0.25
CA MET A 14 -7.65 18.01 -0.33
C MET A 14 -8.80 19.01 -0.23
N ASN A 15 -8.52 20.21 0.28
CA ASN A 15 -9.49 21.27 0.42
C ASN A 15 -9.90 21.79 -0.97
N LYS A 16 -11.17 21.59 -1.36
CA LYS A 16 -11.69 22.00 -2.67
C LYS A 16 -11.57 23.51 -2.92
N HIS A 17 -11.53 24.31 -1.85
CA HIS A 17 -11.44 25.78 -1.93
C HIS A 17 -10.04 26.27 -2.33
N LEU A 18 -9.02 25.41 -2.31
CA LEU A 18 -7.65 25.81 -2.63
C LEU A 18 -7.47 26.16 -4.12
N TYR A 19 -8.24 25.51 -4.99
CA TYR A 19 -8.27 25.81 -6.43
C TYR A 19 -8.95 27.16 -6.71
N GLU A 20 -10.09 27.40 -6.06
CA GLU A 20 -10.85 28.65 -6.21
C GLU A 20 -10.06 29.84 -5.66
N ALA A 21 -9.40 29.70 -4.51
CA ALA A 21 -8.56 30.75 -3.93
C ALA A 21 -7.37 31.12 -4.82
N ALA A 22 -6.78 30.16 -5.55
CA ALA A 22 -5.69 30.42 -6.48
C ALA A 22 -6.15 31.24 -7.71
N LEU A 23 -7.37 30.97 -8.20
CA LEU A 23 -8.00 31.74 -9.28
C LEU A 23 -8.36 33.15 -8.81
N ASP A 24 -8.87 33.31 -7.59
CA ASP A 24 -9.21 34.62 -7.00
C ASP A 24 -7.97 35.52 -6.83
N LEU A 25 -6.79 34.93 -6.57
CA LEU A 25 -5.50 35.63 -6.50
C LEU A 25 -4.93 36.02 -7.88
N GLY A 26 -5.64 35.72 -8.98
CA GLY A 26 -5.26 36.07 -10.34
C GLY A 26 -4.37 35.04 -11.04
N ALA A 27 -4.20 33.84 -10.50
CA ALA A 27 -3.46 32.78 -11.17
C ALA A 27 -4.26 32.21 -12.35
N THR A 28 -3.60 31.95 -13.48
CA THR A 28 -4.23 31.24 -14.59
C THR A 28 -4.51 29.76 -14.21
N PRO A 29 -5.52 29.08 -14.78
CA PRO A 29 -5.87 27.70 -14.42
C PRO A 29 -4.69 26.72 -14.51
N VAL A 30 -3.81 26.94 -15.49
CA VAL A 30 -2.60 26.13 -15.67
C VAL A 30 -1.56 26.44 -14.59
N GLU A 31 -1.38 27.70 -14.21
CA GLU A 31 -0.52 28.07 -13.08
C GLU A 31 -1.06 27.57 -11.75
N ALA A 32 -2.37 27.68 -11.49
CA ALA A 32 -3.00 27.16 -10.29
C ALA A 32 -2.80 25.65 -10.15
N PHE A 33 -2.88 24.91 -11.27
CA PHE A 33 -2.58 23.48 -11.27
C PHE A 33 -1.12 23.18 -10.90
N TRP A 34 -0.15 23.80 -11.57
CA TRP A 34 1.26 23.49 -11.37
C TRP A 34 1.85 24.04 -10.07
N LYS A 35 1.42 25.23 -9.62
CA LYS A 35 1.97 25.91 -8.44
C LYS A 35 1.20 25.62 -7.15
N VAL A 36 -0.07 25.24 -7.22
CA VAL A 36 -0.91 25.06 -6.02
C VAL A 36 -1.36 23.62 -5.89
N ILE A 37 -2.06 23.08 -6.89
CA ILE A 37 -2.63 21.73 -6.81
C ILE A 37 -1.53 20.66 -6.79
N LEU A 38 -0.59 20.73 -7.74
CA LEU A 38 0.46 19.73 -7.89
C LEU A 38 1.31 19.58 -6.61
N PRO A 39 1.94 20.63 -6.06
CA PRO A 39 2.75 20.49 -4.84
C PRO A 39 1.95 20.03 -3.61
N GLU A 40 0.66 20.36 -3.52
CA GLU A 40 -0.21 19.84 -2.47
C GLU A 40 -0.46 18.33 -2.59
N ILE A 41 -0.76 17.86 -3.80
CA ILE A 41 -0.95 16.42 -4.04
C ILE A 41 0.37 15.64 -4.12
N MET A 42 1.52 16.31 -4.27
CA MET A 42 2.84 15.67 -4.41
C MET A 42 3.13 14.71 -3.25
N SER A 43 2.74 15.05 -2.02
CA SER A 43 2.89 14.14 -0.87
C SER A 43 2.13 12.83 -1.05
N GLY A 44 0.94 12.88 -1.67
CA GLY A 44 0.14 11.71 -2.03
C GLY A 44 0.70 10.95 -3.23
N VAL A 45 1.21 11.68 -4.24
CA VAL A 45 1.84 11.10 -5.42
C VAL A 45 3.09 10.31 -5.05
N ILE A 46 3.97 10.85 -4.21
CA ILE A 46 5.19 10.16 -3.74
C ILE A 46 4.81 8.87 -2.98
N THR A 47 3.81 8.95 -2.12
CA THR A 47 3.32 7.78 -1.37
C THR A 47 2.75 6.71 -2.31
N GLY A 48 1.92 7.11 -3.28
CA GLY A 48 1.37 6.21 -4.30
C GLY A 48 2.44 5.61 -5.21
N PHE A 49 3.45 6.39 -5.57
CA PHE A 49 4.61 5.95 -6.35
C PHE A 49 5.42 4.89 -5.60
N LEU A 50 5.77 5.13 -4.34
CA LEU A 50 6.52 4.16 -3.52
C LEU A 50 5.75 2.86 -3.32
N LEU A 51 4.43 2.92 -3.13
CA LEU A 51 3.60 1.72 -3.03
C LEU A 51 3.51 0.96 -4.36
N ALA A 52 3.33 1.67 -5.48
CA ALA A 52 3.34 1.07 -6.81
C ALA A 52 4.67 0.37 -7.12
N PHE A 53 5.78 1.04 -6.78
CA PHE A 53 7.13 0.51 -6.94
C PHE A 53 7.38 -0.72 -6.07
N THR A 54 6.97 -0.67 -4.79
CA THR A 54 7.10 -1.79 -3.86
C THR A 54 6.32 -3.02 -4.36
N LEU A 55 5.08 -2.81 -4.83
CA LEU A 55 4.26 -3.89 -5.41
C LEU A 55 4.86 -4.43 -6.71
N SER A 56 5.42 -3.56 -7.56
CA SER A 56 6.09 -4.01 -8.78
C SER A 56 7.33 -4.85 -8.49
N LEU A 57 8.09 -4.55 -7.43
CA LEU A 57 9.24 -5.35 -7.04
C LEU A 57 8.82 -6.71 -6.47
N ASP A 58 7.74 -6.78 -5.69
CA ASP A 58 7.18 -8.04 -5.17
C ASP A 58 6.74 -8.96 -6.31
N ASP A 59 5.96 -8.40 -7.25
CA ASP A 59 5.45 -9.14 -8.42
C ASP A 59 6.60 -9.53 -9.39
N PHE A 60 7.62 -8.68 -9.55
CA PHE A 60 8.83 -9.00 -10.32
C PHE A 60 9.65 -10.11 -9.67
N VAL A 61 9.83 -10.10 -8.35
CA VAL A 61 10.56 -11.15 -7.63
C VAL A 61 9.84 -12.49 -7.80
N ILE A 62 8.53 -12.52 -7.59
CA ILE A 62 7.71 -13.73 -7.79
C ILE A 62 7.77 -14.18 -9.25
N SER A 63 7.58 -13.26 -10.20
CA SER A 63 7.64 -13.56 -11.63
C SER A 63 9.02 -14.04 -12.06
N PHE A 64 10.11 -13.42 -11.59
CA PHE A 64 11.48 -13.83 -11.89
C PHE A 64 11.80 -15.24 -11.37
N PHE A 65 11.34 -15.58 -10.17
CA PHE A 65 11.50 -16.92 -9.62
C PHE A 65 10.50 -17.94 -10.21
N THR A 66 9.36 -17.50 -10.73
CA THR A 66 8.34 -18.35 -11.38
C THR A 66 8.62 -18.57 -12.88
N THR A 67 9.24 -17.62 -13.57
CA THR A 67 9.74 -17.72 -14.96
C THR A 67 11.01 -18.57 -15.05
N GLY A 68 11.27 -19.41 -14.06
CA GLY A 68 12.37 -20.38 -14.04
C GLY A 68 12.59 -20.97 -15.44
N SER A 69 13.70 -20.57 -16.05
CA SER A 69 14.15 -20.94 -17.41
C SER A 69 13.18 -20.61 -18.57
N GLY A 70 13.11 -19.34 -18.99
CA GLY A 70 12.26 -18.90 -20.11
C GLY A 70 12.94 -18.19 -21.30
N VAL A 71 14.25 -17.97 -21.30
CA VAL A 71 14.96 -17.42 -22.47
C VAL A 71 16.05 -18.36 -22.89
N ASN A 72 15.78 -19.08 -23.96
CA ASN A 72 16.67 -20.08 -24.51
C ASN A 72 16.63 -20.04 -26.03
N ASN A 73 17.76 -19.69 -26.61
CA ASN A 73 18.16 -20.14 -27.93
C ASN A 73 18.19 -21.68 -27.95
N LEU A 74 17.48 -22.25 -28.94
CA LEU A 74 17.05 -23.66 -29.01
C LEU A 74 18.18 -24.68 -28.73
N SER A 75 19.40 -24.37 -29.15
CA SER A 75 20.55 -25.28 -29.07
C SER A 75 21.11 -25.50 -27.65
N ILE A 76 20.93 -24.55 -26.73
CA ILE A 76 21.47 -24.65 -25.36
C ILE A 76 20.53 -25.44 -24.43
N VAL A 77 19.23 -25.43 -24.71
CA VAL A 77 18.21 -26.16 -23.93
C VAL A 77 18.28 -27.66 -24.10
N ILE A 78 18.47 -28.13 -25.32
CA ILE A 78 18.51 -29.57 -25.60
C ILE A 78 19.73 -30.21 -24.91
N TYR A 79 20.86 -29.49 -24.85
CA TYR A 79 22.07 -29.97 -24.16
C TYR A 79 21.96 -29.90 -22.62
N GLY A 80 21.25 -28.90 -22.07
CA GLY A 80 21.07 -28.73 -20.62
C GLY A 80 20.02 -29.67 -20.01
N MET A 81 18.91 -29.93 -20.72
CA MET A 81 17.82 -30.78 -20.25
C MET A 81 18.21 -32.25 -20.09
N ALA A 82 19.17 -32.74 -20.89
CA ALA A 82 19.68 -34.11 -20.75
C ALA A 82 20.41 -34.37 -19.41
N ARG A 83 20.77 -33.33 -18.64
CA ARG A 83 21.63 -33.49 -17.45
C ARG A 83 21.15 -32.79 -16.18
N ARG A 84 20.16 -31.90 -16.24
CA ARG A 84 19.68 -31.16 -15.06
C ARG A 84 18.16 -31.11 -15.05
N GLY A 85 17.56 -32.17 -14.52
CA GLY A 85 16.20 -32.11 -14.01
C GLY A 85 16.08 -30.96 -12.99
N ILE A 86 14.94 -30.27 -13.04
CA ILE A 86 14.41 -29.26 -12.12
C ILE A 86 15.22 -29.19 -10.81
N SER A 87 15.98 -28.11 -10.61
CA SER A 87 16.91 -28.05 -9.49
C SER A 87 16.14 -27.96 -8.15
N PRO A 88 16.31 -28.89 -7.20
CA PRO A 88 15.69 -28.81 -5.86
C PRO A 88 16.08 -27.54 -5.09
N LYS A 89 17.17 -26.88 -5.52
CA LYS A 89 17.66 -25.61 -4.99
C LYS A 89 16.68 -24.45 -5.24
N ILE A 90 16.03 -24.43 -6.40
CA ILE A 90 15.04 -23.37 -6.71
C ILE A 90 13.81 -23.54 -5.83
N ASN A 91 13.30 -24.76 -5.68
CA ASN A 91 12.17 -25.03 -4.79
C ASN A 91 12.50 -24.67 -3.33
N ALA A 92 13.70 -25.00 -2.83
CA ALA A 92 14.12 -24.63 -1.48
C ALA A 92 14.15 -23.11 -1.26
N LEU A 93 14.65 -22.35 -2.25
CA LEU A 93 14.69 -20.89 -2.18
C LEU A 93 13.29 -20.27 -2.20
N SER A 94 12.39 -20.78 -3.05
CA SER A 94 11.00 -20.34 -3.10
C SER A 94 10.26 -20.61 -1.79
N THR A 95 10.47 -21.76 -1.16
CA THR A 95 9.87 -22.07 0.14
C THR A 95 10.42 -21.16 1.24
N LEU A 96 11.72 -20.84 1.23
CA LEU A 96 12.32 -19.92 2.20
C LEU A 96 11.75 -18.51 2.06
N MET A 97 11.64 -18.01 0.83
CA MET A 97 11.01 -16.72 0.51
C MET A 97 9.55 -16.71 0.95
N PHE A 98 8.78 -17.74 0.63
CA PHE A 98 7.38 -17.87 1.03
C PHE A 98 7.20 -17.83 2.55
N VAL A 99 8.00 -18.59 3.29
CA VAL A 99 7.97 -18.61 4.76
C VAL A 99 8.34 -17.24 5.34
N SER A 100 9.31 -16.54 4.74
CA SER A 100 9.71 -15.20 5.20
C SER A 100 8.60 -14.15 5.05
N VAL A 101 7.91 -14.14 3.91
CA VAL A 101 6.77 -13.24 3.65
C VAL A 101 5.59 -13.58 4.54
N LEU A 102 5.31 -14.88 4.72
CA LEU A 102 4.24 -15.35 5.62
C LEU A 102 4.47 -14.91 7.06
N LEU A 103 5.71 -15.03 7.57
CA LEU A 103 6.07 -14.57 8.91
C LEU A 103 5.91 -13.06 9.05
N LEU A 104 6.39 -12.28 8.08
CA LEU A 104 6.22 -10.83 8.06
C LEU A 104 4.74 -10.44 8.10
N LEU A 105 3.90 -11.10 7.30
CA LEU A 105 2.46 -10.85 7.25
C LEU A 105 1.80 -11.14 8.59
N ILE A 106 2.15 -12.24 9.26
CA ILE A 106 1.65 -12.57 10.60
C ILE A 106 2.06 -11.49 11.60
N ILE A 107 3.33 -11.05 11.60
CA ILE A 107 3.83 -10.02 12.52
C ILE A 107 3.07 -8.69 12.32
N VAL A 108 2.90 -8.27 11.06
CA VAL A 108 2.16 -7.05 10.72
C VAL A 108 0.70 -7.18 11.12
N ASN A 109 0.07 -8.31 10.83
CA ASN A 109 -1.33 -8.56 11.19
C ASN A 109 -1.53 -8.49 12.72
N PHE A 110 -0.66 -9.13 13.50
CA PHE A 110 -0.71 -9.06 14.96
C PHE A 110 -0.49 -7.65 15.50
N ARG A 111 0.49 -6.90 14.97
CA ARG A 111 0.73 -5.51 15.36
C ARG A 111 -0.46 -4.60 15.04
N MET A 112 -1.05 -4.77 13.86
CA MET A 112 -2.18 -3.95 13.42
C MET A 112 -3.48 -4.30 14.16
N SER A 113 -3.67 -5.58 14.51
CA SER A 113 -4.80 -6.02 15.34
C SER A 113 -4.71 -5.44 16.76
N LYS A 114 -3.49 -5.32 17.31
CA LYS A 114 -3.25 -4.68 18.61
C LYS A 114 -3.54 -3.16 18.57
N ASP A 115 -3.06 -2.44 17.56
CA ASP A 115 -3.33 -1.00 17.40
C ASP A 115 -4.84 -0.72 17.15
N ASN A 116 -5.51 -1.56 16.35
CA ASN A 116 -6.95 -1.43 16.12
C ASN A 116 -7.80 -1.75 17.36
N SER A 117 -7.37 -2.72 18.18
CA SER A 117 -8.06 -3.02 19.43
C SER A 117 -7.93 -1.86 20.42
N GLU A 118 -6.73 -1.28 20.57
CA GLU A 118 -6.50 -0.13 21.46
C GLU A 118 -7.27 1.12 21.03
N ARG A 119 -7.39 1.36 19.71
CA ARG A 119 -8.21 2.46 19.16
C ARG A 119 -9.71 2.23 19.39
N ARG A 120 -10.21 1.00 19.22
CA ARG A 120 -11.61 0.66 19.50
C ARG A 120 -11.97 0.86 20.96
N THR A 121 -11.13 0.39 21.89
CA THR A 121 -11.38 0.55 23.33
C THR A 121 -11.36 2.03 23.76
N LYS A 122 -10.50 2.86 23.15
CA LYS A 122 -10.52 4.32 23.39
C LYS A 122 -11.78 4.99 22.86
N ILE A 123 -12.26 4.60 21.68
CA ILE A 123 -13.49 5.14 21.07
C ILE A 123 -14.73 4.75 21.88
N GLU A 124 -14.78 3.50 22.39
CA GLU A 124 -15.89 3.02 23.22
C GLU A 124 -15.93 3.71 24.57
N ARG A 125 -14.79 3.84 25.28
CA ARG A 125 -14.72 4.62 26.53
C ARG A 125 -15.09 6.08 26.33
N ASN A 126 -14.66 6.68 25.22
CA ASN A 126 -14.99 8.08 24.95
C ASN A 126 -16.48 8.26 24.65
N LYS A 127 -17.13 7.29 23.98
CA LYS A 127 -18.59 7.27 23.80
C LYS A 127 -19.34 7.08 25.13
N GLU A 128 -18.85 6.23 26.01
CA GLU A 128 -19.46 5.98 27.32
C GLU A 128 -19.38 7.22 28.22
N ASN A 129 -18.19 7.80 28.36
CA ASN A 129 -17.97 9.06 29.09
C ASN A 129 -18.86 10.19 28.56
N ASN A 130 -18.98 10.33 27.23
CA ASN A 130 -19.83 11.37 26.65
C ASN A 130 -21.33 11.09 26.84
N ARG A 131 -21.73 9.83 27.03
CA ARG A 131 -23.12 9.43 27.30
C ARG A 131 -23.53 9.76 28.73
N TYR A 132 -22.62 9.63 29.70
CA TYR A 132 -22.84 10.05 31.09
C TYR A 132 -22.93 11.58 31.24
N LEU A 133 -22.21 12.33 30.40
CA LEU A 133 -22.27 13.80 30.40
C LEU A 133 -23.56 14.34 29.78
N PHE A 134 -24.23 13.59 28.91
CA PHE A 134 -25.42 14.05 28.16
C PHE A 134 -26.76 13.53 28.72
N ASN A 135 -26.74 12.57 29.67
CA ASN A 135 -27.96 12.01 30.24
C ASN A 135 -27.89 11.90 31.78
N PRO A 136 -27.90 13.03 32.51
CA PRO A 136 -27.85 13.05 33.97
C PRO A 136 -29.17 12.65 34.67
N GLY A 137 -30.16 12.09 33.96
CA GLY A 137 -31.54 12.03 34.45
C GLY A 137 -32.36 10.78 34.09
N ARG A 138 -31.76 9.59 34.02
CA ARG A 138 -32.54 8.33 33.90
C ARG A 138 -32.40 7.36 35.08
N ASP A 139 -31.76 7.81 36.14
CA ASP A 139 -31.55 7.04 37.36
C ASP A 139 -32.33 7.70 38.51
N ILE A 140 -33.65 7.76 38.36
CA ILE A 140 -34.63 7.96 39.44
C ILE A 140 -35.88 7.15 39.11
#